data_AF-A0A9D4TE23-F1
#
_entry.id   AF-A0A9D4TE23-F1
#
_cell.length_a   1.000
_cell.length_b   1.000
_cell.length_c   1.000
_cell.angle_alpha   90.00
_cell.angle_beta   90.00
_cell.angle_gamma   90.00
#
_symmetry.space_group_name_H-M   'P 1'
#
loop_
_entity.id
_entity.type
_entity.pdbx_description
1 polymer ?
#
loop_
_entity_poly.entity_id
_entity_poly.type
_entity_poly.pdbx_seq_one_letter_code
_entity_poly.pdbx_strand_id
1 'polypeptide(L)'
;MVAINIIEGDIYMPPITSVSDLRARTKETPLWPGGVVHYIIDDAFDSWEKEEILSAMQQIESVSCVQFRERADEEGYIHILSKQGRCFSEVGMSGLRQLVSLNFEVCATYGTIVHELLHVLGLWHEQSRADRDRYVRVVWNNVVPRFKANFMKTNRVPYLDEDYDYVYHALLLHRILQGPPSRPHWCPRTLASSCSI
;
A
#
# COMPACT_ATOMS: atom_id res chain seq x y z
N MET A 1 -14.69 16.06 12.38
CA MET A 1 -14.08 14.88 11.72
C MET A 1 -12.62 15.21 11.47
N VAL A 2 -11.69 14.46 12.06
CA VAL A 2 -10.26 14.58 11.74
C VAL A 2 -10.08 14.02 10.33
N ALA A 3 -9.55 14.82 9.41
CA ALA A 3 -9.29 14.35 8.05
C ALA A 3 -8.13 13.34 8.09
N ILE A 4 -8.41 12.11 7.68
CA ILE A 4 -7.38 11.08 7.49
C ILE A 4 -6.51 11.52 6.31
N ASN A 5 -5.21 11.70 6.55
CA ASN A 5 -4.26 12.11 5.52
C ASN A 5 -3.81 10.89 4.71
N ILE A 6 -4.48 10.68 3.58
CA ILE A 6 -4.16 9.61 2.63
C ILE A 6 -3.38 10.19 1.45
N ILE A 7 -2.23 9.61 1.15
CA ILE A 7 -1.45 9.91 -0.05
C ILE A 7 -1.48 8.71 -0.99
N GLU A 8 -1.27 8.98 -2.27
CA GLU A 8 -1.26 7.97 -3.34
C GLU A 8 -2.57 7.18 -3.51
N GLY A 9 -3.53 7.23 -2.59
CA GLY A 9 -4.88 6.64 -2.73
C GLY A 9 -5.32 5.87 -1.49
N ASP A 10 -4.36 5.25 -0.81
CA ASP A 10 -4.47 4.21 0.21
C ASP A 10 -3.29 4.20 1.20
N ILE A 11 -2.28 5.08 1.05
CA ILE A 11 -1.20 5.18 2.04
C ILE A 11 -1.60 6.19 3.12
N TYR A 12 -1.83 5.70 4.33
CA TYR A 12 -2.09 6.54 5.49
C TYR A 12 -0.81 7.13 6.07
N MET A 13 -0.85 8.44 6.28
CA MET A 13 0.27 9.22 6.79
C MET A 13 -0.13 9.87 8.11
N PRO A 14 0.14 9.23 9.28
CA PRO A 14 -0.26 9.75 10.58
C PRO A 14 0.35 11.13 10.85
N PRO A 15 -0.31 12.04 11.57
CA PRO A 15 0.24 13.37 11.86
C PRO A 15 1.67 13.28 12.39
N ILE A 16 2.55 14.17 11.92
CA ILE A 16 3.92 14.24 12.44
C ILE A 16 3.83 14.80 13.86
N THR A 17 4.03 13.94 14.85
CA THR A 17 4.02 14.28 16.27
C THR A 17 5.44 14.23 16.86
N SER A 18 6.39 13.60 16.17
CA SER A 18 7.75 13.39 16.63
C SER A 18 8.81 13.41 15.52
N VAL A 19 10.09 13.50 15.91
CA VAL A 19 11.24 13.39 14.98
C VAL A 19 11.40 11.98 14.42
N SER A 20 10.96 10.95 15.15
CA SER A 20 10.84 9.56 14.65
C SER A 20 9.88 9.49 13.47
N ASP A 21 8.73 10.17 13.55
CA ASP A 21 7.74 10.21 12.45
C ASP A 21 8.33 10.87 11.19
N LEU A 22 9.21 11.86 11.35
CA LEU A 22 9.94 12.49 10.25
C LEU A 22 10.95 11.52 9.61
N ARG A 23 11.65 10.70 10.39
CA ARG A 23 12.62 9.72 9.87
C ARG A 23 11.94 8.60 9.10
N ALA A 24 10.80 8.10 9.60
CA ALA A 24 9.99 7.10 8.89
C ALA A 24 9.54 7.58 7.50
N ARG A 25 9.48 8.90 7.28
CA ARG A 25 9.05 9.52 6.02
C ARG A 25 10.17 9.84 5.04
N THR A 26 11.43 9.97 5.47
CA THR A 26 12.44 10.75 4.73
C THR A 26 13.65 9.99 4.17
N LYS A 27 13.88 8.70 4.49
CA LYS A 27 14.98 8.00 3.80
C LYS A 27 14.84 6.49 3.66
N GLU A 28 14.38 5.78 4.68
CA GLU A 28 14.11 4.34 4.61
C GLU A 28 12.90 4.10 5.48
N THR A 29 11.85 3.50 4.92
CA THR A 29 10.72 3.07 5.72
C THR A 29 11.24 2.00 6.69
N PRO A 30 11.13 2.19 8.01
CA PRO A 30 11.64 1.21 8.95
C PRO A 30 10.95 -0.13 8.70
N LEU A 31 11.72 -1.21 8.68
CA LEU A 31 11.19 -2.55 8.48
C LEU A 31 10.90 -3.21 9.83
N TRP A 32 10.05 -4.23 9.80
CA TRP A 32 9.73 -5.03 10.97
C TRP A 32 10.96 -5.82 11.44
N PRO A 33 11.37 -5.70 12.72
CA PRO A 33 12.50 -6.46 13.25
C PRO A 33 12.32 -7.96 13.04
N GLY A 34 13.31 -8.60 12.41
CA GLY A 34 13.27 -10.03 12.11
C GLY A 34 12.19 -10.46 11.11
N GLY A 35 11.52 -9.51 10.43
CA GLY A 35 10.42 -9.81 9.52
C GLY A 35 9.14 -10.26 10.23
N VAL A 36 9.00 -10.01 11.53
CA VAL A 36 7.82 -10.42 12.31
C VAL A 36 6.85 -9.25 12.46
N VAL A 37 5.64 -9.41 11.95
CA VAL A 37 4.54 -8.47 12.06
C VAL A 37 3.56 -8.96 13.12
N HIS A 38 3.46 -8.23 14.22
CA HIS A 38 2.44 -8.51 15.24
C HIS A 38 1.10 -7.89 14.84
N TYR A 39 -0.01 -8.60 15.00
CA TYR A 39 -1.33 -8.14 14.56
C TYR A 39 -2.44 -8.34 15.60
N ILE A 40 -3.47 -7.50 15.48
CA ILE A 40 -4.81 -7.71 16.04
C ILE A 40 -5.80 -7.55 14.89
N ILE A 41 -6.80 -8.44 14.82
CA ILE A 41 -7.95 -8.32 13.91
C ILE A 41 -9.17 -7.92 14.73
N ASP A 42 -9.82 -6.82 14.34
CA ASP A 42 -11.00 -6.30 15.03
C ASP A 42 -12.15 -7.32 15.05
N ASP A 43 -12.89 -7.39 16.16
CA ASP A 43 -14.01 -8.32 16.32
C ASP A 43 -15.23 -7.97 15.47
N ALA A 44 -15.25 -6.79 14.86
CA ALA A 44 -16.27 -6.40 13.89
C ALA A 44 -16.19 -7.16 12.57
N PHE A 45 -15.08 -7.86 12.29
CA PHE A 45 -14.98 -8.78 11.16
C PHE A 45 -15.70 -10.10 11.46
N ASP A 46 -16.47 -10.59 10.50
CA ASP A 46 -17.07 -11.93 10.60
C ASP A 46 -16.02 -13.05 10.40
N SER A 47 -16.45 -14.30 10.60
CA SER A 47 -15.54 -15.44 10.52
C SER A 47 -14.92 -15.63 9.14
N TRP A 48 -15.65 -15.33 8.07
CA TRP A 48 -15.16 -15.45 6.71
C TRP A 48 -14.17 -14.33 6.38
N GLU A 49 -14.48 -13.08 6.77
CA GLU A 49 -13.57 -11.95 6.59
C GLU A 49 -12.24 -12.16 7.34
N LYS A 50 -12.30 -12.70 8.57
CA LYS A 50 -11.10 -13.09 9.33
C LYS A 50 -10.30 -14.17 8.61
N GLU A 51 -10.97 -15.17 8.03
CA GLU A 51 -10.31 -16.25 7.26
C GLU A 51 -9.60 -15.72 6.01
N GLU A 52 -10.22 -14.80 5.25
CA GLU A 52 -9.59 -14.16 4.08
C GLU A 52 -8.33 -13.36 4.47
N ILE A 53 -8.37 -12.62 5.60
CA ILE A 53 -7.21 -11.90 6.12
C ILE A 53 -6.08 -12.86 6.47
N LEU A 54 -6.38 -13.92 7.21
CA LEU A 54 -5.38 -14.92 7.62
C LEU A 54 -4.82 -15.69 6.42
N SER A 55 -5.65 -15.98 5.41
CA SER A 55 -5.22 -16.62 4.17
C SER A 55 -4.26 -15.73 3.37
N ALA A 56 -4.51 -14.42 3.30
CA ALA A 56 -3.59 -13.47 2.68
C ALA A 56 -2.25 -13.37 3.42
N MET A 57 -2.28 -13.36 4.76
CA MET A 57 -1.07 -13.43 5.59
C MET A 57 -0.28 -14.71 5.29
N GLN A 58 -0.94 -15.88 5.33
CA GLN A 58 -0.32 -17.17 5.06
C GLN A 58 0.30 -17.25 3.67
N GLN A 59 -0.34 -16.66 2.66
CA GLN A 59 0.21 -16.60 1.32
C GLN A 59 1.53 -15.83 1.27
N ILE A 60 1.62 -14.70 1.96
CA ILE A 60 2.86 -13.92 2.08
C ILE A 60 3.94 -14.75 2.81
N GLU A 61 3.59 -15.39 3.93
CA GLU A 61 4.53 -16.26 4.68
C GLU A 61 5.04 -17.42 3.82
N SER A 62 4.20 -17.98 2.92
CA SER A 62 4.57 -19.14 2.10
C SER A 62 5.63 -18.84 1.03
N VAL A 63 5.80 -17.57 0.65
CA VAL A 63 6.71 -17.13 -0.42
C VAL A 63 7.80 -16.17 0.08
N SER A 64 7.89 -15.94 1.38
CA SER A 64 8.85 -14.99 1.97
C SER A 64 9.36 -15.46 3.32
N CYS A 65 10.23 -14.67 3.95
CA CYS A 65 10.67 -14.89 5.32
C CYS A 65 9.81 -14.15 6.37
N VAL A 66 8.77 -13.45 5.93
CA VAL A 66 7.86 -12.71 6.81
C VAL A 66 7.06 -13.68 7.67
N GLN A 67 6.77 -13.28 8.91
CA GLN A 67 5.87 -13.99 9.80
C GLN A 67 4.83 -13.04 10.39
N PHE A 68 3.57 -13.46 10.40
CA PHE A 68 2.48 -12.79 11.09
C PHE A 68 2.20 -13.53 12.40
N ARG A 69 2.15 -12.78 13.50
CA ARG A 69 1.90 -13.32 14.84
C ARG A 69 0.81 -12.53 15.53
N GLU A 70 -0.11 -13.20 16.18
CA GLU A 70 -1.05 -12.52 17.07
C GLU A 70 -0.26 -11.77 18.14
N ARG A 71 -0.64 -10.52 18.37
CA ARG A 71 0.00 -9.66 19.36
C ARG A 71 -0.25 -10.19 20.76
N ALA A 72 0.79 -10.24 21.58
CA ALA A 72 0.69 -10.43 23.02
C ALA A 72 0.77 -9.07 23.75
N ASP A 73 1.97 -8.50 23.85
CA ASP A 73 2.27 -7.27 24.59
C ASP A 73 3.13 -6.28 23.79
N GLU A 74 3.47 -6.59 22.54
CA GLU A 74 4.38 -5.79 21.72
C GLU A 74 3.83 -4.36 21.52
N GLU A 75 4.68 -3.35 21.71
CA GLU A 75 4.29 -1.95 21.55
C GLU A 75 3.93 -1.61 20.09
N GLY A 76 4.72 -2.16 19.15
CA GLY A 76 4.55 -1.97 17.73
C GLY A 76 3.84 -3.16 17.09
N TYR A 77 2.69 -2.90 16.49
CA TYR A 77 1.82 -3.92 15.89
C TYR A 77 0.82 -3.27 14.93
N ILE A 78 0.26 -4.06 14.02
CA ILE A 78 -0.85 -3.62 13.18
C ILE A 78 -2.19 -3.92 13.83
N HIS A 79 -3.10 -2.95 13.82
CA HIS A 79 -4.50 -3.16 14.17
C HIS A 79 -5.33 -3.10 12.89
N ILE A 80 -5.83 -4.26 12.46
CA ILE A 80 -6.65 -4.40 11.26
C ILE A 80 -8.10 -4.10 11.64
N LEU A 81 -8.63 -3.01 11.10
CA LEU A 81 -9.94 -2.45 11.41
C LEU A 81 -10.92 -2.64 10.26
N SER A 82 -12.13 -3.06 10.61
CA SER A 82 -13.27 -3.11 9.69
C SER A 82 -13.90 -1.71 9.53
N LYS A 83 -14.69 -1.56 8.45
CA LYS A 83 -15.69 -0.49 8.28
C LYS A 83 -15.21 0.97 8.32
N GLN A 84 -13.93 1.28 8.03
CA GLN A 84 -13.49 2.69 7.87
C GLN A 84 -13.87 3.31 6.50
N GLY A 85 -14.81 2.69 5.77
CA GLY A 85 -15.31 3.17 4.47
C GLY A 85 -14.34 3.05 3.28
N ARG A 86 -13.12 2.53 3.47
CA ARG A 86 -12.08 2.38 2.45
C ARG A 86 -10.99 1.41 2.93
N CYS A 87 -10.01 1.14 2.06
CA CYS A 87 -8.83 0.35 2.36
C CYS A 87 -7.62 1.29 2.37
N PHE A 88 -6.76 1.12 3.37
CA PHE A 88 -5.49 1.85 3.48
C PHE A 88 -4.62 1.21 4.57
N SER A 89 -3.34 1.55 4.54
CA SER A 89 -2.38 1.15 5.56
C SER A 89 -1.25 2.17 5.67
N GLU A 90 -0.54 2.12 6.79
CA GLU A 90 0.76 2.77 6.90
C GLU A 90 1.83 1.91 6.21
N VAL A 91 2.91 2.55 5.77
CA VAL A 91 3.99 1.83 5.10
C VAL A 91 5.10 1.49 6.10
N GLY A 92 5.45 0.20 6.18
CA GLY A 92 6.47 -0.35 7.08
C GLY A 92 6.11 -0.29 8.56
N MET A 93 7.13 -0.25 9.42
CA MET A 93 7.00 -0.29 10.87
C MET A 93 7.10 1.11 11.49
N SER A 94 6.04 1.55 12.16
CA SER A 94 6.00 2.83 12.87
C SER A 94 6.67 2.79 14.27
N GLY A 95 6.91 1.60 14.81
CA GLY A 95 7.38 1.39 16.18
C GLY A 95 6.26 1.37 17.23
N LEU A 96 5.03 1.74 16.85
CA LEU A 96 3.86 1.77 17.72
C LEU A 96 2.68 1.06 17.03
N ARG A 97 1.51 1.11 17.66
CA ARG A 97 0.26 0.67 17.04
C ARG A 97 -0.01 1.47 15.75
N GLN A 98 -0.03 0.77 14.63
CA GLN A 98 -0.40 1.33 13.31
C GLN A 98 -1.70 0.73 12.78
N LEU A 99 -2.39 1.49 11.95
CA LEU A 99 -3.70 1.10 11.43
C LEU A 99 -3.60 0.48 10.05
N VAL A 100 -4.36 -0.61 9.86
CA VAL A 100 -4.71 -1.16 8.55
C VAL A 100 -6.22 -1.15 8.48
N SER A 101 -6.79 -0.53 7.45
CA SER A 101 -8.23 -0.61 7.22
C SER A 101 -8.51 -1.56 6.07
N LEU A 102 -9.40 -2.51 6.31
CA LEU A 102 -9.97 -3.37 5.29
C LEU A 102 -11.48 -3.24 5.36
N ASN A 103 -12.09 -2.82 4.25
CA ASN A 103 -13.53 -2.74 4.13
C ASN A 103 -14.01 -3.70 3.03
N PHE A 104 -14.54 -4.85 3.44
CA PHE A 104 -15.04 -5.91 2.55
C PHE A 104 -16.26 -5.50 1.73
N GLU A 105 -17.03 -4.50 2.16
CA GLU A 105 -18.15 -3.98 1.38
C GLU A 105 -17.69 -3.10 0.22
N VAL A 106 -16.49 -2.49 0.32
CA VAL A 106 -16.06 -1.41 -0.58
C VAL A 106 -14.84 -1.78 -1.44
N CYS A 107 -13.87 -2.50 -0.88
CA CYS A 107 -12.56 -2.67 -1.52
C CYS A 107 -11.76 -3.92 -1.14
N ALA A 108 -12.08 -4.64 -0.05
CA ALA A 108 -11.23 -5.75 0.44
C ALA A 108 -11.43 -7.04 -0.37
N THR A 109 -10.97 -7.04 -1.62
CA THR A 109 -10.70 -8.27 -2.37
C THR A 109 -9.43 -8.93 -1.82
N TYR A 110 -9.24 -10.22 -2.05
CA TYR A 110 -8.00 -10.92 -1.67
C TYR A 110 -6.72 -10.17 -2.10
N GLY A 111 -6.69 -9.68 -3.35
CA GLY A 111 -5.57 -8.89 -3.87
C GLY A 111 -5.39 -7.56 -3.13
N THR A 112 -6.47 -6.90 -2.72
CA THR A 112 -6.42 -5.68 -1.90
C THR A 112 -5.88 -5.98 -0.50
N ILE A 113 -6.28 -7.10 0.12
CA ILE A 113 -5.77 -7.48 1.44
C ILE A 113 -4.26 -7.69 1.37
N VAL A 114 -3.78 -8.43 0.37
CA VAL A 114 -2.35 -8.60 0.12
C VAL A 114 -1.66 -7.27 -0.13
N HIS A 115 -2.26 -6.38 -0.95
CA HIS A 115 -1.74 -5.04 -1.22
C HIS A 115 -1.50 -4.23 0.08
N GLU A 116 -2.49 -4.15 0.96
CA GLU A 116 -2.36 -3.39 2.21
C GLU A 116 -1.35 -4.04 3.16
N LEU A 117 -1.24 -5.37 3.16
CA LEU A 117 -0.21 -6.08 3.91
C LEU A 117 1.20 -5.85 3.32
N LEU A 118 1.34 -5.69 2.00
CA LEU A 118 2.62 -5.32 1.38
C LEU A 118 3.05 -3.90 1.76
N HIS A 119 2.10 -2.96 1.87
CA HIS A 119 2.37 -1.65 2.46
C HIS A 119 2.88 -1.78 3.90
N VAL A 120 2.23 -2.58 4.75
CA VAL A 120 2.72 -2.86 6.12
C VAL A 120 4.16 -3.37 6.11
N LEU A 121 4.58 -4.13 5.10
CA LEU A 121 5.95 -4.63 4.96
C LEU A 121 6.96 -3.61 4.43
N GLY A 122 6.52 -2.41 4.09
CA GLY A 122 7.37 -1.31 3.66
C GLY A 122 7.37 -1.05 2.16
N LEU A 123 6.56 -1.76 1.39
CA LEU A 123 6.48 -1.54 -0.06
C LEU A 123 5.66 -0.30 -0.34
N TRP A 124 6.21 0.61 -1.14
CA TRP A 124 5.47 1.74 -1.70
C TRP A 124 5.05 1.40 -3.11
N HIS A 125 4.13 2.17 -3.65
CA HIS A 125 3.68 1.89 -4.99
C HIS A 125 4.77 2.10 -6.05
N GLU A 126 4.83 1.15 -6.98
CA GLU A 126 5.88 1.09 -7.99
C GLU A 126 5.86 2.27 -8.96
N GLN A 127 4.67 2.83 -9.26
CA GLN A 127 4.57 4.02 -10.11
C GLN A 127 5.24 5.24 -9.49
N SER A 128 5.48 5.26 -8.18
CA SER A 128 6.02 6.40 -7.46
C SER A 128 7.55 6.37 -7.40
N ARG A 129 8.20 5.35 -7.97
CA ARG A 129 9.65 5.25 -8.12
C ARG A 129 10.24 6.44 -8.91
N ALA A 130 11.45 6.84 -8.55
CA ALA A 130 12.19 7.90 -9.23
C ALA A 130 12.45 7.59 -10.72
N ASP A 131 12.65 6.31 -11.03
CA ASP A 131 12.98 5.79 -12.37
C ASP A 131 11.77 5.28 -13.16
N ARG A 132 10.54 5.38 -12.63
CA ARG A 132 9.31 4.86 -13.26
C ARG A 132 9.12 5.30 -14.71
N ASP A 133 9.58 6.50 -15.06
CA ASP A 133 9.46 7.05 -16.41
C ASP A 133 10.31 6.30 -17.46
N ARG A 134 11.20 5.39 -17.05
CA ARG A 134 11.89 4.44 -17.95
C ARG A 134 10.98 3.30 -18.41
N TYR A 135 9.94 2.97 -17.63
CA TYR A 135 9.11 1.78 -17.81
C TYR A 135 7.66 2.10 -18.16
N VAL A 136 7.11 3.15 -17.52
CA VAL A 136 5.73 3.60 -17.70
C VAL A 136 5.68 5.10 -18.00
N ARG A 137 4.64 5.53 -18.72
CA ARG A 137 4.31 6.95 -18.90
C ARG A 137 2.95 7.23 -18.26
N VAL A 138 2.88 8.27 -17.44
CA VAL A 138 1.60 8.81 -16.96
C VAL A 138 0.90 9.55 -18.08
N VAL A 139 -0.36 9.20 -18.36
CA VAL A 139 -1.22 9.91 -19.31
C VAL A 139 -1.95 11.01 -18.55
N TRP A 140 -1.24 12.10 -18.26
CA TRP A 140 -1.71 13.19 -17.38
C TRP A 140 -3.06 13.81 -17.77
N ASN A 141 -3.43 13.77 -19.05
CA ASN A 141 -4.72 14.25 -19.54
C ASN A 141 -5.91 13.40 -19.07
N ASN A 142 -5.66 12.11 -18.76
CA ASN A 142 -6.67 11.20 -18.25
C ASN A 142 -6.78 11.28 -16.72
N VAL A 143 -5.80 11.87 -16.03
CA VAL A 143 -5.78 12.02 -14.58
C VAL A 143 -6.61 13.23 -14.16
N VAL A 144 -7.64 13.00 -13.33
CA VAL A 144 -8.46 14.09 -12.80
C VAL A 144 -7.57 15.03 -11.95
N PRO A 145 -7.65 16.37 -12.16
CA PRO A 145 -6.69 17.33 -11.59
C PRO A 145 -6.42 17.20 -10.09
N ARG A 146 -7.46 16.96 -9.28
CA ARG A 146 -7.33 16.83 -7.81
C ARG A 146 -6.52 15.61 -7.35
N PHE A 147 -6.28 14.64 -8.23
CA PHE A 147 -5.56 13.41 -7.91
C PHE A 147 -4.18 13.33 -8.53
N LYS A 148 -3.73 14.35 -9.28
CA LYS A 148 -2.40 14.36 -9.90
C LYS A 148 -1.26 14.14 -8.90
N ALA A 149 -1.43 14.58 -7.65
CA ALA A 149 -0.46 14.36 -6.58
C ALA A 149 -0.18 12.87 -6.32
N ASN A 150 -1.17 11.98 -6.49
CA ASN A 150 -1.03 10.52 -6.30
C ASN A 150 -0.17 9.86 -7.37
N PHE A 151 0.13 10.57 -8.46
CA PHE A 151 0.92 10.09 -9.59
C PHE A 151 2.32 10.72 -9.60
N MET A 152 2.67 11.51 -8.58
CA MET A 152 3.99 12.16 -8.51
C MET A 152 5.06 11.14 -8.14
N LYS A 153 6.25 11.30 -8.72
CA LYS A 153 7.41 10.49 -8.33
C LYS A 153 7.90 10.93 -6.95
N THR A 154 8.49 9.98 -6.26
CA THR A 154 9.24 10.19 -5.03
C THR A 154 10.73 10.03 -5.34
N ASN A 155 11.60 10.41 -4.39
CA ASN A 155 13.05 10.19 -4.54
C ASN A 155 13.45 8.74 -4.22
N ARG A 156 12.49 7.82 -4.07
CA ARG A 156 12.74 6.41 -3.77
C ARG A 156 13.20 5.68 -5.03
N VAL A 157 14.25 4.90 -4.87
CA VAL A 157 14.77 3.96 -5.87
C VAL A 157 14.16 2.57 -5.61
N PRO A 158 14.24 1.63 -6.57
CA PRO A 158 13.86 0.23 -6.39
C PRO A 158 14.16 -0.34 -4.98
N TYR A 159 13.20 -1.07 -4.40
CA TYR A 159 13.33 -1.69 -3.06
C TYR A 159 14.39 -2.79 -3.00
N LEU A 160 14.56 -3.48 -4.12
CA LEU A 160 15.56 -4.49 -4.38
C LEU A 160 16.33 -3.98 -5.60
N ASP A 161 17.60 -4.34 -5.79
CA ASP A 161 18.39 -4.06 -7.01
C ASP A 161 17.83 -4.80 -8.26
N GLU A 162 16.51 -4.87 -8.36
CA GLU A 162 15.71 -5.58 -9.34
C GLU A 162 15.08 -4.60 -10.33
N ASP A 163 14.87 -5.12 -11.54
CA ASP A 163 14.19 -4.41 -12.61
C ASP A 163 12.74 -4.03 -12.22
N TYR A 164 12.16 -3.08 -12.93
CA TYR A 164 10.77 -2.67 -12.69
C TYR A 164 9.80 -3.84 -12.90
N ASP A 165 9.05 -4.18 -11.88
CA ASP A 165 8.11 -5.28 -11.94
C ASP A 165 6.69 -4.76 -12.18
N TYR A 166 6.16 -5.07 -13.37
CA TYR A 166 4.79 -4.71 -13.75
C TYR A 166 3.72 -5.46 -12.93
N VAL A 167 4.04 -6.60 -12.34
CA VAL A 167 3.16 -7.38 -11.45
C VAL A 167 3.09 -6.71 -10.09
N TYR A 168 4.24 -6.34 -9.48
CA TYR A 168 4.23 -5.52 -8.26
C TYR A 168 3.55 -4.18 -8.51
N HIS A 169 3.80 -3.54 -9.65
CA HIS A 169 3.09 -2.34 -10.05
C HIS A 169 1.57 -2.54 -10.12
N ALA A 170 1.09 -3.65 -10.71
CA ALA A 170 -0.34 -3.93 -10.82
C ALA A 170 -1.00 -4.26 -9.47
N LEU A 171 -0.32 -5.04 -8.62
CA LEU A 171 -0.76 -5.35 -7.26
C LEU A 171 -0.83 -4.08 -6.41
N LEU A 172 0.17 -3.22 -6.54
CA LEU A 172 0.27 -1.92 -5.88
C LEU A 172 -0.42 -0.78 -6.63
N LEU A 173 -1.25 -1.07 -7.64
CA LEU A 173 -2.01 -0.02 -8.34
C LEU A 173 -3.44 0.13 -7.82
N HIS A 174 -3.88 -0.77 -6.93
CA HIS A 174 -5.28 -1.13 -6.77
C HIS A 174 -6.12 0.01 -6.15
N ARG A 175 -6.51 0.96 -7.02
CA ARG A 175 -7.39 2.14 -6.86
C ARG A 175 -6.73 3.53 -6.90
N ILE A 176 -5.65 3.70 -7.66
CA ILE A 176 -5.39 5.01 -8.31
C ILE A 176 -6.14 5.12 -9.65
N LEU A 177 -7.34 4.54 -9.76
CA LEU A 177 -8.21 4.73 -10.92
C LEU A 177 -9.10 5.94 -10.69
N GLN A 178 -8.49 7.11 -10.76
CA GLN A 178 -9.14 8.37 -10.41
C GLN A 178 -9.43 9.22 -11.64
N GLY A 179 -10.11 8.59 -12.61
CA GLY A 179 -10.59 9.17 -13.87
C GLY A 179 -11.51 8.19 -14.59
N PRO A 180 -12.09 8.57 -15.75
CA PRO A 180 -13.11 7.78 -16.42
C PRO A 180 -12.59 6.36 -16.73
N PRO A 181 -13.39 5.30 -16.45
CA PRO A 181 -12.97 3.90 -16.58
C PRO A 181 -12.59 3.50 -18.02
N SER A 182 -12.88 4.34 -19.01
CA SER A 182 -12.62 4.09 -20.43
C SER A 182 -11.22 4.48 -20.91
N ARG A 183 -10.38 5.13 -20.09
CA ARG A 183 -9.03 5.56 -20.53
C ARG A 183 -7.93 5.15 -19.55
N PRO A 184 -6.81 4.58 -20.02
CA PRO A 184 -5.69 4.24 -19.16
C PRO A 184 -5.00 5.50 -18.65
N HIS A 185 -4.64 5.51 -17.37
CA HIS A 185 -3.88 6.60 -16.74
C HIS A 185 -2.37 6.40 -16.85
N TRP A 186 -1.93 5.19 -17.23
CA TRP A 186 -0.55 4.78 -17.38
C TRP A 186 -0.40 3.95 -18.65
N CYS A 187 0.79 3.94 -19.23
CA CYS A 187 1.10 3.07 -20.35
C CYS A 187 2.52 2.51 -20.24
N PRO A 188 2.71 1.18 -20.39
CA PRO A 188 4.03 0.61 -20.58
C PRO A 188 4.72 1.21 -21.82
N ARG A 189 5.98 1.61 -21.70
CA ARG A 189 6.72 2.16 -22.85
C ARG A 189 6.99 1.13 -23.94
N THR A 190 7.05 -0.14 -23.60
CA THR A 190 7.15 -1.26 -24.54
C THR A 190 5.89 -1.42 -25.41
N LEU A 191 4.76 -0.85 -24.98
CA LEU A 191 3.45 -0.90 -25.65
C LEU A 191 2.96 0.50 -26.05
N ALA A 192 3.87 1.44 -26.30
CA ALA A 192 3.52 2.85 -26.50
C ALA A 192 2.55 3.12 -27.67
N SER A 193 2.47 2.23 -28.67
CA SER A 193 1.53 2.34 -29.79
C SER A 193 0.06 2.06 -29.42
N SER A 194 -0.21 1.34 -28.32
CA SER A 194 -1.58 0.95 -27.92
C SER A 194 -2.27 1.90 -26.94
N CYS A 195 -1.59 2.97 -26.49
CA CYS A 195 -2.14 3.93 -25.50
C CYS A 195 -2.33 5.35 -26.04
N SER A 196 -2.37 5.51 -27.37
CA SER A 196 -2.57 6.81 -28.03
C SER A 196 -4.06 7.06 -28.28
N ILE A 197 -4.78 7.62 -27.30
CA ILE A 197 -6.11 8.27 -27.47
C ILE A 197 -6.30 9.40 -26.44
#